data_AF-A0A3N5ETM2-F1
#
_entry.id   AF-A0A3N5ETM2-F1
#
_cell.length_a   1.000
_cell.length_b   1.000
_cell.length_c   1.000
_cell.angle_alpha   90.00
_cell.angle_beta   90.00
_cell.angle_gamma   90.00
#
_symmetry.space_group_name_H-M   'P 1'
#
loop_
_entity.id
_entity.type
_entity.pdbx_description
1 polymer ?
#
loop_
_entity_poly.entity_id
_entity_poly.type
_entity_poly.pdbx_seq_one_letter_code
_entity_poly.pdbx_strand_id
1 'polypeptide(L)'
;MTERRWRALWGPVVLAVAGALAVVPAARAQGEGQTEPPSREAPVRDGPPRIEPLRVLAGVDPDRAMSDDEARALQESVRLTREDTSDALLRERIDCYRRFFVNACLSDVARRERLVRARLDRLEVAANRALREHAAFELNERVAADLERRGATETEDTARRDENRRAYEARQAAAEAEQARREAEAPEVARRAEANRLERARREAENAARRQEAEQRAKQDAPNAAARARELEARRLDREAGDAREQERRDARRADRERNDEAARRRADSPPSTRRPGARPPAGGATAPGGAAAPGGGVPPTVPPSPAAPGAASGSR
;
A
#
# COMPACT_ATOMS: atom_id res chain seq x y z
N MET A 1 -11.27 -6.83 -28.44
CA MET A 1 -10.20 -7.74 -28.94
C MET A 1 -8.94 -7.48 -28.13
N THR A 2 -8.79 -8.17 -27.01
CA THR A 2 -7.64 -8.00 -26.09
C THR A 2 -7.18 -9.38 -25.64
N GLU A 3 -6.17 -9.89 -26.34
CA GLU A 3 -5.49 -11.15 -26.03
C GLU A 3 -4.73 -11.02 -24.71
N ARG A 4 -5.25 -11.63 -23.63
CA ARG A 4 -4.48 -11.84 -22.40
C ARG A 4 -3.80 -13.20 -22.46
N ARG A 5 -2.49 -13.11 -22.68
CA ARG A 5 -1.50 -14.18 -22.58
C ARG A 5 -1.54 -14.83 -21.19
N TRP A 6 -1.96 -16.09 -21.12
CA TRP A 6 -1.70 -16.96 -19.97
C TRP A 6 -0.32 -17.60 -20.16
N ARG A 7 0.68 -17.12 -19.42
CA ARG A 7 1.96 -17.81 -19.27
C ARG A 7 1.80 -18.87 -18.20
N ALA A 8 1.93 -20.12 -18.62
CA ALA A 8 1.96 -21.30 -17.78
C ALA A 8 3.20 -21.25 -16.86
N LEU A 9 2.96 -21.17 -15.56
CA LEU A 9 3.94 -21.42 -14.50
C LEU A 9 3.91 -22.92 -14.20
N TRP A 10 4.73 -23.70 -14.90
CA TRP A 10 5.08 -25.05 -14.47
C TRP A 10 6.40 -24.96 -13.72
N GLY A 11 6.32 -24.97 -12.39
CA GLY A 11 7.48 -25.14 -11.52
C GLY A 11 7.79 -26.64 -11.35
N PRO A 12 9.07 -27.03 -11.22
CA PRO A 12 9.42 -28.43 -10.97
C PRO A 12 9.11 -28.77 -9.50
N VAL A 13 8.17 -29.70 -9.28
CA VAL A 13 7.97 -30.35 -7.99
C VAL A 13 9.03 -31.45 -7.86
N VAL A 14 10.06 -31.18 -7.07
CA VAL A 14 11.05 -32.17 -6.67
C VAL A 14 10.46 -32.99 -5.53
N LEU A 15 10.03 -34.22 -5.83
CA LEU A 15 9.56 -35.21 -4.86
C LEU A 15 10.78 -36.00 -4.34
N ALA A 16 11.19 -35.70 -3.11
CA ALA A 16 12.17 -36.48 -2.37
C ALA A 16 11.49 -37.75 -1.80
N VAL A 17 11.77 -38.90 -2.39
CA VAL A 17 11.35 -40.21 -1.87
C VAL A 17 12.41 -40.67 -0.87
N ALA A 18 12.09 -40.60 0.43
CA ALA A 18 12.87 -41.22 1.48
C ALA A 18 12.52 -42.71 1.54
N GLY A 19 13.44 -43.56 1.06
CA GLY A 19 13.34 -45.01 1.15
C GLY A 19 13.63 -45.50 2.57
N ALA A 20 12.62 -46.13 3.20
CA ALA A 20 12.80 -46.90 4.42
C ALA A 20 13.09 -48.37 4.05
N LEU A 21 14.37 -48.76 4.13
CA LEU A 21 14.79 -50.16 4.05
C LEU A 21 14.53 -50.84 5.39
N ALA A 22 13.47 -51.66 5.46
CA ALA A 22 13.26 -52.58 6.56
C ALA A 22 14.12 -53.83 6.38
N VAL A 23 15.11 -53.98 7.27
CA VAL A 23 15.96 -55.16 7.40
C VAL A 23 15.14 -56.30 8.03
N VAL A 24 14.97 -57.41 7.32
CA VAL A 24 14.38 -58.65 7.84
C VAL A 24 15.51 -59.52 8.43
N PRO A 25 15.41 -59.98 9.68
CA PRO A 25 16.40 -60.88 10.25
C PRO A 25 16.25 -62.31 9.72
N ALA A 26 17.36 -62.87 9.25
CA ALA A 26 17.49 -64.28 8.88
C ALA A 26 17.49 -65.16 10.14
N ALA A 27 16.41 -65.91 10.36
CA ALA A 27 16.38 -66.98 11.34
C ALA A 27 17.08 -68.22 10.77
N ARG A 28 18.25 -68.56 11.33
CA ARG A 28 18.87 -69.88 11.18
C ARG A 28 18.11 -70.86 12.07
N ALA A 29 17.41 -71.81 11.46
CA ALA A 29 16.95 -73.02 12.14
C ALA A 29 17.88 -74.18 11.73
N GLN A 30 18.72 -74.61 12.68
CA GLN A 30 19.28 -75.96 12.72
C GLN A 30 18.15 -76.91 13.10
N GLY A 31 17.87 -77.90 12.25
CA GLY A 31 16.90 -78.96 12.51
C GLY A 31 17.45 -80.28 11.97
N GLU A 32 17.46 -81.25 12.85
CA GLU A 32 18.20 -82.50 12.84
C GLU A 32 17.75 -83.50 11.77
N GLY A 33 18.67 -84.40 11.40
CA GLY A 33 18.47 -85.41 10.39
C GLY A 33 17.36 -86.41 10.74
N GLN A 34 16.41 -86.56 9.83
CA GLN A 34 15.63 -87.78 9.67
C GLN A 34 16.04 -88.43 8.35
N THR A 35 16.69 -89.58 8.46
CA THR A 35 16.91 -90.51 7.35
C THR A 35 15.59 -91.23 7.03
N GLU A 36 14.82 -90.68 6.10
CA GLU A 36 13.76 -91.43 5.42
C GLU A 36 14.38 -92.49 4.49
N PRO A 37 13.78 -93.68 4.36
CA PRO A 37 14.23 -94.70 3.44
C PRO A 37 14.07 -94.23 1.98
N PRO A 38 14.97 -94.64 1.06
CA PRO A 38 14.89 -94.25 -0.34
C PRO A 38 13.60 -94.83 -0.96
N SER A 39 12.59 -93.98 -1.06
CA SER A 39 11.44 -94.24 -1.91
C SER A 39 11.96 -94.44 -3.32
N ARG A 40 11.65 -95.61 -3.89
CA ARG A 40 12.04 -96.03 -5.23
C ARG A 40 11.24 -95.18 -6.23
N GLU A 41 11.64 -93.92 -6.40
CA GLU A 41 11.10 -93.03 -7.41
C GLU A 41 11.36 -93.65 -8.77
N ALA A 42 10.28 -93.99 -9.46
CA ALA A 42 10.33 -94.37 -10.87
C ALA A 42 11.11 -93.28 -11.61
N PRO A 43 11.95 -93.62 -12.62
CA PRO A 43 12.74 -92.63 -13.34
C PRO A 43 11.80 -91.52 -13.80
N VAL A 44 11.93 -90.35 -13.17
CA VAL A 44 11.27 -89.14 -13.58
C VAL A 44 11.61 -89.03 -15.05
N ARG A 45 10.60 -89.16 -15.91
CA ARG A 45 10.80 -88.92 -17.33
C ARG A 45 11.28 -87.48 -17.41
N ASP A 46 12.58 -87.29 -17.64
CA ASP A 46 13.29 -86.02 -17.85
C ASP A 46 12.83 -85.33 -19.15
N GLY A 47 11.52 -85.21 -19.32
CA GLY A 47 10.93 -84.29 -20.26
C GLY A 47 10.92 -82.90 -19.64
N PRO A 48 11.02 -81.83 -20.44
CA PRO A 48 10.82 -80.49 -19.95
C PRO A 48 9.46 -80.39 -19.23
N PRO A 49 9.36 -79.61 -18.15
CA PRO A 49 8.09 -79.38 -17.48
C PRO A 49 7.08 -78.85 -18.50
N ARG A 50 5.97 -79.57 -18.64
CA ARG A 50 4.89 -79.18 -19.55
C ARG A 50 4.13 -78.01 -18.94
N ILE A 51 3.89 -76.95 -19.70
CA ILE A 51 3.05 -75.85 -19.22
C ILE A 51 1.60 -76.34 -19.10
N GLU A 52 1.04 -76.27 -17.89
CA GLU A 52 -0.38 -76.53 -17.65
C GLU A 52 -1.15 -75.20 -17.69
N PRO A 53 -2.10 -75.01 -18.63
CA PRO A 53 -2.81 -73.73 -18.78
C PRO A 53 -3.53 -73.25 -17.52
N LEU A 54 -4.02 -74.16 -16.68
CA LEU A 54 -4.70 -73.83 -15.42
C LEU A 54 -3.74 -73.42 -14.29
N ARG A 55 -2.44 -73.71 -14.41
CA ARG A 55 -1.44 -73.31 -13.42
C ARG A 55 -0.86 -71.92 -13.67
N VAL A 56 -1.08 -71.36 -14.86
CA VAL A 56 -0.62 -70.02 -15.21
C VAL A 56 -1.37 -69.00 -14.34
N LEU A 57 -0.63 -68.39 -13.40
CA LEU A 57 -1.17 -67.49 -12.37
C LEU A 57 -2.34 -68.16 -11.60
N ALA A 58 -2.10 -69.37 -11.10
CA ALA A 58 -3.04 -70.08 -10.26
C ALA A 58 -3.42 -69.25 -9.03
N GLY A 59 -4.71 -69.18 -8.72
CA GLY A 59 -5.24 -68.42 -7.57
C GLY A 59 -5.70 -67.00 -7.89
N VAL A 60 -5.44 -66.47 -9.09
CA VAL A 60 -5.99 -65.18 -9.49
C VAL A 60 -7.40 -65.37 -10.07
N ASP A 61 -8.40 -64.79 -9.43
CA ASP A 61 -9.77 -64.74 -9.92
C ASP A 61 -10.00 -63.45 -10.73
N PRO A 62 -10.24 -63.51 -12.06
CA PRO A 62 -10.48 -62.33 -12.87
C PRO A 62 -11.80 -61.61 -12.54
N ASP A 63 -12.75 -62.28 -11.90
CA ASP A 63 -14.09 -61.74 -11.64
C ASP A 63 -14.17 -61.05 -10.26
N ARG A 64 -13.12 -61.18 -9.44
CA ARG A 64 -13.01 -60.51 -8.14
C ARG A 64 -12.73 -59.01 -8.30
N ALA A 65 -13.35 -58.20 -7.46
CA ALA A 65 -13.00 -56.78 -7.33
C ALA A 65 -11.53 -56.62 -6.89
N MET A 66 -10.77 -55.83 -7.64
CA MET A 66 -9.35 -55.58 -7.43
C MET A 66 -9.12 -54.12 -7.00
N SER A 67 -8.18 -53.88 -6.10
CA SER A 67 -7.65 -52.53 -5.87
C SER A 67 -6.80 -52.04 -7.06
N ASP A 68 -6.52 -50.74 -7.14
CA ASP A 68 -5.63 -50.17 -8.18
C ASP A 68 -4.23 -50.81 -8.12
N ASP A 69 -3.66 -50.95 -6.92
CA ASP A 69 -2.37 -51.60 -6.72
C ASP A 69 -2.38 -53.08 -7.12
N GLU A 70 -3.43 -53.83 -6.76
CA GLU A 70 -3.60 -55.24 -7.16
C GLU A 70 -3.72 -55.36 -8.69
N ALA A 71 -4.46 -54.46 -9.34
CA ALA A 71 -4.63 -54.46 -10.78
C ALA A 71 -3.31 -54.15 -11.53
N ARG A 72 -2.50 -53.21 -11.04
CA ARG A 72 -1.16 -52.90 -11.59
C ARG A 72 -0.20 -54.07 -11.40
N ALA A 73 -0.17 -54.65 -10.20
CA ALA A 73 0.64 -55.83 -9.91
C ALA A 73 0.25 -57.02 -10.79
N LEU A 74 -1.05 -57.19 -11.05
CA LEU A 74 -1.54 -58.24 -11.95
C LEU A 74 -1.14 -57.98 -13.40
N GLN A 75 -1.21 -56.73 -13.90
CA GLN A 75 -0.72 -56.41 -15.25
C GLN A 75 0.76 -56.76 -15.42
N GLU A 76 1.58 -56.41 -14.44
CA GLU A 76 3.01 -56.72 -14.46
C GLU A 76 3.25 -58.23 -14.42
N SER A 77 2.51 -58.94 -13.55
CA SER A 77 2.57 -60.40 -13.46
C SER A 77 2.16 -61.07 -14.78
N VAL A 78 1.11 -60.58 -15.44
CA VAL A 78 0.67 -61.07 -16.75
C VAL A 78 1.72 -60.83 -17.82
N ARG A 79 2.37 -59.65 -17.82
CA ARG A 79 3.47 -59.32 -18.76
C ARG A 79 4.64 -60.30 -18.61
N LEU A 80 5.15 -60.46 -17.40
CA LEU A 80 6.26 -61.39 -17.13
C LEU A 80 5.88 -62.84 -17.47
N THR A 81 4.67 -63.25 -17.08
CA THR A 81 4.20 -64.61 -17.38
C THR A 81 4.03 -64.86 -18.88
N ARG A 82 3.68 -63.85 -19.68
CA ARG A 82 3.63 -63.97 -21.15
C ARG A 82 5.00 -64.24 -21.73
N GLU A 83 6.04 -63.56 -21.24
CA GLU A 83 7.43 -63.77 -21.66
C GLU A 83 7.89 -65.19 -21.28
N ASP A 84 7.74 -65.57 -20.01
CA ASP A 84 8.11 -66.90 -19.50
C ASP A 84 7.40 -68.04 -20.24
N THR A 85 6.09 -67.91 -20.46
CA THR A 85 5.31 -68.94 -21.16
C THR A 85 5.64 -69.01 -22.64
N SER A 86 5.96 -67.88 -23.29
CA SER A 86 6.39 -67.87 -24.69
C SER A 86 7.72 -68.60 -24.86
N ASP A 87 8.68 -68.34 -23.97
CA ASP A 87 9.99 -69.00 -23.96
C ASP A 87 9.86 -70.50 -23.69
N ALA A 88 9.05 -70.89 -22.71
CA ALA A 88 8.82 -72.30 -22.38
C ALA A 88 8.12 -73.04 -23.54
N LEU A 89 7.11 -72.43 -24.19
CA LEU A 89 6.46 -73.02 -25.38
C LEU A 89 7.43 -73.14 -26.55
N LEU A 90 8.34 -72.19 -26.74
CA LEU A 90 9.37 -72.26 -27.77
C LEU A 90 10.31 -73.46 -27.54
N ARG A 91 10.76 -73.68 -26.29
CA ARG A 91 11.55 -74.85 -25.92
C ARG A 91 10.80 -76.15 -26.18
N GLU A 92 9.52 -76.23 -25.79
CA GLU A 92 8.68 -77.40 -26.08
C GLU A 92 8.54 -77.68 -27.59
N ARG A 93 8.41 -76.64 -28.43
CA ARG A 93 8.37 -76.80 -29.89
C ARG A 93 9.68 -77.37 -30.42
N ILE A 94 10.83 -76.86 -29.96
CA ILE A 94 12.15 -77.38 -30.33
C ILE A 94 12.26 -78.86 -29.97
N ASP A 95 11.78 -79.26 -28.79
CA ASP A 95 11.79 -80.67 -28.37
C ASP A 95 10.83 -81.55 -29.17
N CYS A 96 9.68 -81.01 -29.62
CA CYS A 96 8.77 -81.72 -30.51
C CYS A 96 9.45 -82.12 -31.83
N TYR A 97 10.33 -81.29 -32.38
CA TYR A 97 11.06 -81.61 -33.62
C TYR A 97 12.03 -82.79 -33.47
N ARG A 98 12.41 -83.15 -32.23
CA ARG A 98 13.29 -84.29 -31.95
C ARG A 98 12.53 -85.61 -31.76
N ARG A 99 11.19 -85.61 -31.83
CA ARG A 99 10.33 -86.79 -31.59
C ARG A 99 9.84 -87.42 -32.89
N PHE A 100 9.54 -88.72 -32.85
CA PHE A 100 9.02 -89.46 -34.01
C PHE A 100 7.65 -88.95 -34.51
N PHE A 101 6.79 -88.48 -33.59
CA PHE A 101 5.46 -87.93 -33.91
C PHE A 101 5.40 -86.40 -33.79
N VAL A 102 6.18 -85.70 -34.63
CA VAL A 102 6.31 -84.22 -34.58
C VAL A 102 4.95 -83.51 -34.69
N ASN A 103 4.11 -83.89 -35.66
CA ASN A 103 2.85 -83.18 -35.93
C ASN A 103 1.85 -83.26 -34.78
N ALA A 104 1.72 -84.42 -34.14
CA ALA A 104 0.87 -84.59 -32.97
C ALA A 104 1.38 -83.74 -31.80
N CYS A 105 2.71 -83.76 -31.56
CA CYS A 105 3.35 -82.96 -30.52
C CYS A 105 3.15 -81.45 -30.74
N LEU A 106 3.38 -80.95 -31.97
CA LEU A 106 3.19 -79.54 -32.30
C LEU A 106 1.71 -79.10 -32.17
N SER A 107 0.77 -79.97 -32.54
CA SER A 107 -0.66 -79.70 -32.41
C SER A 107 -1.08 -79.54 -30.93
N ASP A 108 -0.54 -80.38 -30.05
CA ASP A 108 -0.75 -80.28 -28.61
C ASP A 108 -0.15 -79.00 -28.02
N VAL A 109 1.06 -78.62 -28.43
CA VAL A 109 1.70 -77.35 -28.01
C VAL A 109 0.86 -76.16 -28.47
N ALA A 110 0.42 -76.12 -29.72
CA ALA A 110 -0.43 -75.05 -30.25
C ALA A 110 -1.79 -74.97 -29.54
N ARG A 111 -2.37 -76.11 -29.14
CA ARG A 111 -3.60 -76.14 -28.33
C ARG A 111 -3.37 -75.51 -26.96
N ARG A 112 -2.26 -75.83 -26.28
CA ARG A 112 -1.91 -75.24 -24.96
C ARG A 112 -1.61 -73.76 -25.06
N GLU A 113 -0.85 -73.33 -26.08
CA GLU A 113 -0.57 -71.93 -26.35
C GLU A 113 -1.86 -71.10 -26.45
N ARG A 114 -2.86 -71.59 -27.18
CA ARG A 114 -4.18 -70.92 -27.27
C ARG A 114 -4.88 -70.82 -25.92
N LEU A 115 -4.85 -71.86 -25.09
CA LEU A 115 -5.48 -71.86 -23.76
C LEU A 115 -4.75 -70.92 -22.80
N VAL A 116 -3.41 -70.91 -22.80
CA VAL A 116 -2.58 -70.01 -21.98
C VAL A 116 -2.82 -68.56 -22.39
N ARG A 117 -2.78 -68.25 -23.69
CA ARG A 117 -3.09 -66.90 -24.19
C ARG A 117 -4.48 -66.44 -23.78
N ALA A 118 -5.51 -67.25 -24.05
CA ALA A 118 -6.88 -66.91 -23.67
C ALA A 118 -7.05 -66.66 -22.16
N ARG A 119 -6.30 -67.36 -21.31
CA ARG A 119 -6.31 -67.13 -19.86
C ARG A 119 -5.63 -65.81 -19.50
N LEU A 120 -4.45 -65.53 -20.04
CA LEU A 120 -3.70 -64.29 -19.78
C LEU A 120 -4.46 -63.06 -20.31
N ASP A 121 -5.11 -63.17 -21.48
CA ASP A 121 -5.93 -62.11 -22.05
C ASP A 121 -7.12 -61.76 -21.15
N ARG A 122 -7.78 -62.78 -20.55
CA ARG A 122 -8.86 -62.55 -19.58
C ARG A 122 -8.37 -61.80 -18.33
N LEU A 123 -7.22 -62.18 -17.79
CA LEU A 123 -6.63 -61.51 -16.63
C LEU A 123 -6.23 -60.06 -16.95
N GLU A 124 -5.66 -59.82 -18.13
CA GLU A 124 -5.31 -58.47 -18.59
C GLU A 124 -6.55 -57.60 -18.77
N VAL A 125 -7.63 -58.12 -19.36
CA VAL A 125 -8.90 -57.39 -19.51
C VAL A 125 -9.50 -57.06 -18.13
N ALA A 126 -9.48 -58.01 -17.19
CA ALA A 126 -9.96 -57.79 -15.84
C ALA A 126 -9.16 -56.71 -15.10
N ALA A 127 -7.82 -56.76 -15.17
CA ALA A 127 -6.96 -55.74 -14.58
C ALA A 127 -7.21 -54.35 -15.22
N ASN A 128 -7.27 -54.28 -16.55
CA ASN A 128 -7.57 -53.03 -17.26
C ASN A 128 -8.94 -52.46 -16.90
N ARG A 129 -9.95 -53.32 -16.73
CA ARG A 129 -11.28 -52.91 -16.29
C ARG A 129 -11.22 -52.28 -14.89
N ALA A 130 -10.55 -52.93 -13.94
CA ALA A 130 -10.39 -52.40 -12.58
C ALA A 130 -9.69 -51.03 -12.59
N LEU A 131 -8.61 -50.87 -13.37
CA LEU A 131 -7.91 -49.58 -13.49
C LEU A 131 -8.81 -48.46 -14.06
N ARG A 132 -9.65 -48.79 -15.05
CA ARG A 132 -10.60 -47.81 -15.61
C ARG A 132 -11.68 -47.43 -14.61
N GLU A 133 -12.18 -48.39 -13.84
CA GLU A 133 -13.17 -48.16 -12.79
C GLU A 133 -12.57 -47.24 -11.70
N HIS A 134 -11.38 -47.54 -11.19
CA HIS A 134 -10.67 -46.68 -10.23
C HIS A 134 -10.40 -45.28 -10.77
N ALA A 135 -9.90 -45.15 -12.01
CA ALA A 135 -9.69 -43.85 -12.63
C ALA A 135 -10.98 -43.04 -12.78
N ALA A 136 -12.11 -43.70 -13.06
CA ALA A 136 -13.42 -43.06 -13.10
C ALA A 136 -13.89 -42.61 -11.72
N PHE A 137 -13.65 -43.41 -10.67
CA PHE A 137 -13.93 -43.00 -9.29
C PHE A 137 -13.10 -41.78 -8.88
N GLU A 138 -11.79 -41.78 -9.11
CA GLU A 138 -10.95 -40.61 -8.81
C GLU A 138 -11.39 -39.35 -9.57
N LEU A 139 -11.77 -39.49 -10.84
CA LEU A 139 -12.28 -38.37 -11.63
C LEU A 139 -13.58 -37.84 -11.03
N ASN A 140 -14.50 -38.73 -10.66
CA ASN A 140 -15.77 -38.35 -10.03
C ASN A 140 -15.54 -37.63 -8.69
N GLU A 141 -14.59 -38.08 -7.87
CA GLU A 141 -14.24 -37.40 -6.62
C GLU A 141 -13.67 -36.00 -6.86
N ARG A 142 -12.75 -35.86 -7.82
CA ARG A 142 -12.18 -34.55 -8.18
C ARG A 142 -13.25 -33.59 -8.71
N VAL A 143 -14.16 -34.09 -9.55
CA VAL A 143 -15.27 -33.31 -10.10
C VAL A 143 -16.25 -32.91 -8.99
N ALA A 144 -16.57 -33.82 -8.06
CA ALA A 144 -17.42 -33.50 -6.91
C ALA A 144 -16.80 -32.41 -6.04
N ALA A 145 -15.51 -32.52 -5.70
CA ALA A 145 -14.79 -31.50 -4.95
C ALA A 145 -14.72 -30.15 -5.69
N ASP A 146 -14.59 -30.14 -7.02
CA ASP A 146 -14.65 -28.93 -7.83
C ASP A 146 -16.03 -28.26 -7.80
N LEU A 147 -17.10 -29.04 -7.87
CA LEU A 147 -18.46 -28.54 -7.77
C LEU A 147 -18.75 -27.96 -6.39
N GLU A 148 -18.29 -28.61 -5.32
CA GLU A 148 -18.37 -28.08 -3.95
C GLU A 148 -17.62 -26.75 -3.81
N ARG A 149 -16.40 -26.65 -4.34
CA ARG A 149 -15.63 -25.40 -4.34
C ARG A 149 -16.34 -24.28 -5.10
N ARG A 150 -16.90 -24.58 -6.27
CA ARG A 150 -17.67 -23.59 -7.06
C ARG A 150 -18.91 -23.13 -6.29
N GLY A 151 -19.65 -24.08 -5.70
CA GLY A 151 -20.80 -23.77 -4.86
C GLY A 151 -20.44 -22.85 -3.68
N ALA A 152 -19.32 -23.11 -3.00
CA ALA A 152 -18.83 -22.25 -1.93
C ALA A 152 -18.46 -20.84 -2.43
N THR A 153 -17.79 -20.72 -3.59
CA THR A 153 -17.48 -19.40 -4.15
C THR A 153 -18.73 -18.62 -4.58
N GLU A 154 -19.75 -19.31 -5.10
CA GLU A 154 -21.02 -18.69 -5.48
C GLU A 154 -21.81 -18.20 -4.26
N THR A 155 -21.80 -18.94 -3.14
CA THR A 155 -22.44 -18.49 -1.89
C THR A 155 -21.72 -17.30 -1.28
N GLU A 156 -20.39 -17.27 -1.32
CA GLU A 156 -19.61 -16.10 -0.89
C GLU A 156 -19.86 -14.87 -1.77
N ASP A 157 -19.91 -15.05 -3.09
CA ASP A 157 -20.17 -13.96 -4.03
C ASP A 157 -21.59 -13.41 -3.91
N THR A 158 -22.58 -14.27 -3.67
CA THR A 158 -23.97 -13.83 -3.42
C THR A 158 -24.07 -13.06 -2.11
N ALA A 159 -23.44 -13.54 -1.02
CA ALA A 159 -23.37 -12.81 0.24
C ALA A 159 -22.71 -11.43 0.08
N ARG A 160 -21.62 -11.35 -0.69
CA ARG A 160 -20.91 -10.09 -0.98
C ARG A 160 -21.76 -9.13 -1.81
N ARG A 161 -22.54 -9.62 -2.78
CA ARG A 161 -23.49 -8.80 -3.55
C ARG A 161 -24.59 -8.24 -2.66
N ASP A 162 -25.11 -9.06 -1.74
CA ASP A 162 -26.14 -8.65 -0.78
C ASP A 162 -25.64 -7.59 0.19
N GLU A 163 -24.42 -7.75 0.71
CA GLU A 163 -23.77 -6.74 1.55
C GLU A 163 -23.57 -5.42 0.81
N ASN A 164 -23.02 -5.48 -0.41
CA ASN A 164 -22.81 -4.29 -1.24
C ASN A 164 -24.13 -3.57 -1.56
N ARG A 165 -25.20 -4.32 -1.82
CA ARG A 165 -26.55 -3.76 -2.03
C ARG A 165 -27.03 -3.03 -0.79
N ARG A 166 -26.96 -3.65 0.39
CA ARG A 166 -27.35 -3.00 1.66
C ARG A 166 -26.53 -1.74 1.95
N ALA A 167 -25.22 -1.78 1.68
CA ALA A 167 -24.36 -0.62 1.85
C ALA A 167 -24.70 0.51 0.87
N TYR A 168 -25.08 0.18 -0.37
CA TYR A 168 -25.58 1.15 -1.35
C TYR A 168 -26.89 1.80 -0.89
N GLU A 169 -27.88 0.98 -0.51
CA GLU A 169 -29.18 1.45 0.00
C GLU A 169 -29.02 2.33 1.24
N ALA A 170 -28.12 1.99 2.17
CA ALA A 170 -27.83 2.80 3.34
C ALA A 170 -27.22 4.17 2.99
N ARG A 171 -26.31 4.23 2.00
CA ARG A 171 -25.75 5.50 1.51
C ARG A 171 -26.81 6.36 0.84
N GLN A 172 -27.69 5.74 0.06
CA GLN A 172 -28.79 6.44 -0.60
C GLN A 172 -29.76 7.02 0.44
N ALA A 173 -30.19 6.21 1.43
CA ALA A 173 -31.06 6.68 2.50
C ALA A 173 -30.42 7.81 3.33
N ALA A 174 -29.11 7.75 3.58
CA ALA A 174 -28.39 8.82 4.26
C ALA A 174 -28.35 10.12 3.45
N ALA A 175 -28.11 10.03 2.13
CA ALA A 175 -28.11 11.18 1.23
C ALA A 175 -29.52 11.82 1.13
N GLU A 176 -30.56 11.00 1.00
CA GLU A 176 -31.96 11.45 1.00
C GLU A 176 -32.33 12.11 2.34
N ALA A 177 -31.92 11.52 3.47
CA ALA A 177 -32.14 12.12 4.79
C ALA A 177 -31.41 13.46 4.97
N GLU A 178 -30.18 13.58 4.47
CA GLU A 178 -29.44 14.85 4.49
C GLU A 178 -30.12 15.91 3.61
N GLN A 179 -30.57 15.53 2.41
CA GLN A 179 -31.31 16.43 1.54
C GLN A 179 -32.61 16.90 2.20
N ALA A 180 -33.39 15.99 2.79
CA ALA A 180 -34.60 16.33 3.51
C ALA A 180 -34.34 17.30 4.68
N ARG A 181 -33.22 17.13 5.41
CA ARG A 181 -32.81 18.07 6.47
C ARG A 181 -32.49 19.45 5.90
N ARG A 182 -31.72 19.53 4.81
CA ARG A 182 -31.39 20.81 4.15
C ARG A 182 -32.65 21.52 3.65
N GLU A 183 -33.60 20.77 3.07
CA GLU A 183 -34.89 21.30 2.63
C GLU A 183 -35.74 21.79 3.81
N ALA A 184 -35.73 21.08 4.94
CA ALA A 184 -36.41 21.50 6.16
C ALA A 184 -35.79 22.75 6.81
N GLU A 185 -34.46 22.91 6.74
CA GLU A 185 -33.72 24.06 7.27
C GLU A 185 -33.73 25.29 6.33
N ALA A 186 -33.98 25.09 5.03
CA ALA A 186 -34.02 26.14 4.01
C ALA A 186 -34.86 27.39 4.39
N PRO A 187 -36.11 27.28 4.91
CA PRO A 187 -36.89 28.44 5.30
C PRO A 187 -36.27 29.22 6.46
N GLU A 188 -35.66 28.55 7.44
CA GLU A 188 -34.96 29.23 8.53
C GLU A 188 -33.72 29.96 8.03
N VAL A 189 -32.93 29.30 7.16
CA VAL A 189 -31.75 29.90 6.53
C VAL A 189 -32.16 31.13 5.70
N ALA A 190 -33.27 31.07 4.97
CA ALA A 190 -33.80 32.20 4.22
C ALA A 190 -34.19 33.38 5.14
N ARG A 191 -34.87 33.11 6.26
CA ARG A 191 -35.21 34.15 7.26
C ARG A 191 -33.97 34.79 7.87
N ARG A 192 -32.96 33.98 8.23
CA ARG A 192 -31.68 34.49 8.75
C ARG A 192 -30.94 35.32 7.70
N ALA A 193 -30.95 34.89 6.44
CA ALA A 193 -30.34 35.63 5.34
C ALA A 193 -31.03 36.98 5.11
N GLU A 194 -32.36 37.04 5.17
CA GLU A 194 -33.13 38.28 5.07
C GLU A 194 -32.84 39.21 6.26
N ALA A 195 -32.85 38.70 7.49
CA ALA A 195 -32.50 39.48 8.68
C ALA A 195 -31.09 40.08 8.57
N ASN A 196 -30.11 39.30 8.10
CA ASN A 196 -28.74 39.77 7.86
C ASN A 196 -28.68 40.86 6.78
N ARG A 197 -29.51 40.79 5.73
CA ARG A 197 -29.59 41.84 4.70
C ARG A 197 -30.17 43.13 5.28
N LEU A 198 -31.22 43.04 6.09
CA LEU A 198 -31.82 44.20 6.76
C LEU A 198 -30.83 44.83 7.74
N GLU A 199 -30.07 44.03 8.49
CA GLU A 199 -29.04 44.53 9.39
C GLU A 199 -27.91 45.25 8.64
N ARG A 200 -27.44 44.68 7.52
CA ARG A 200 -26.45 45.34 6.66
C ARG A 200 -26.96 46.66 6.12
N ALA A 201 -28.19 46.70 5.59
CA ALA A 201 -28.82 47.92 5.10
C ALA A 201 -28.93 48.99 6.20
N ARG A 202 -29.28 48.59 7.43
CA ARG A 202 -29.31 49.49 8.60
C ARG A 202 -27.93 50.07 8.90
N ARG A 203 -26.89 49.24 8.94
CA ARG A 203 -25.50 49.68 9.20
C ARG A 203 -25.00 50.62 8.09
N GLU A 204 -25.33 50.33 6.84
CA GLU A 204 -25.00 51.20 5.69
C GLU A 204 -25.70 52.55 5.79
N ALA A 205 -27.01 52.57 6.12
CA ALA A 205 -27.76 53.80 6.34
C ALA A 205 -27.21 54.63 7.52
N GLU A 206 -26.85 53.97 8.63
CA GLU A 206 -26.22 54.64 9.77
C GLU A 206 -24.85 55.24 9.39
N ASN A 207 -24.02 54.49 8.67
CA ASN A 207 -22.74 54.99 8.19
C ASN A 207 -22.90 56.17 7.22
N ALA A 208 -23.90 56.12 6.33
CA ALA A 208 -24.22 57.24 5.44
C ALA A 208 -24.68 58.48 6.22
N ALA A 209 -25.52 58.32 7.23
CA ALA A 209 -25.95 59.40 8.11
C ALA A 209 -24.75 60.02 8.87
N ARG A 210 -23.87 59.19 9.44
CA ARG A 210 -22.63 59.65 10.10
C ARG A 210 -21.72 60.44 9.15
N ARG A 211 -21.62 60.03 7.88
CA ARG A 211 -20.85 60.77 6.86
C ARG A 211 -21.48 62.12 6.54
N GLN A 212 -22.80 62.16 6.35
CA GLN A 212 -23.52 63.43 6.12
C GLN A 212 -23.38 64.38 7.31
N GLU A 213 -23.49 63.87 8.54
CA GLU A 213 -23.26 64.66 9.75
C GLU A 213 -21.83 65.19 9.83
N ALA A 214 -20.83 64.35 9.54
CA ALA A 214 -19.44 64.76 9.49
C ALA A 214 -19.18 65.83 8.41
N GLU A 215 -19.78 65.71 7.23
CA GLU A 215 -19.72 66.71 6.16
C GLU A 215 -20.39 68.03 6.58
N GLN A 216 -21.54 67.98 7.27
CA GLN A 216 -22.22 69.17 7.78
C GLN A 216 -21.37 69.87 8.84
N ARG A 217 -20.80 69.11 9.79
CA ARG A 217 -19.86 69.64 10.79
C ARG A 217 -18.64 70.26 10.12
N ALA A 218 -18.05 69.59 9.13
CA ALA A 218 -16.93 70.14 8.36
C ALA A 218 -17.28 71.45 7.64
N LYS A 219 -18.50 71.60 7.11
CA LYS A 219 -18.97 72.86 6.51
C LYS A 219 -19.18 73.97 7.56
N GLN A 220 -19.70 73.63 8.73
CA GLN A 220 -19.86 74.58 9.85
C GLN A 220 -18.52 75.00 10.45
N ASP A 221 -17.55 74.08 10.50
CA ASP A 221 -16.21 74.32 11.00
C ASP A 221 -15.30 74.95 9.95
N ALA A 222 -15.62 74.88 8.66
CA ALA A 222 -14.86 75.52 7.58
C ALA A 222 -14.54 77.01 7.81
N PRO A 223 -15.49 77.89 8.22
CA PRO A 223 -15.17 79.28 8.54
C PRO A 223 -14.24 79.41 9.75
N ASN A 224 -14.42 78.56 10.78
CA ASN A 224 -13.55 78.54 11.95
C ASN A 224 -12.14 78.05 11.60
N ALA A 225 -12.03 77.04 10.75
CA ALA A 225 -10.76 76.52 10.24
C ALA A 225 -10.07 77.55 9.34
N ALA A 226 -10.82 78.24 8.47
CA ALA A 226 -10.29 79.32 7.65
C ALA A 226 -9.83 80.52 8.50
N ALA A 227 -10.57 80.85 9.57
CA ALA A 227 -10.17 81.87 10.54
C ALA A 227 -8.89 81.47 11.28
N ARG A 228 -8.79 80.22 11.76
CA ARG A 228 -7.56 79.68 12.36
C ARG A 228 -6.40 79.67 11.37
N ALA A 229 -6.63 79.32 10.11
CA ALA A 229 -5.59 79.36 9.07
C ALA A 229 -5.08 80.79 8.84
N ARG A 230 -5.98 81.77 8.75
CA ARG A 230 -5.63 83.20 8.66
C ARG A 230 -4.88 83.70 9.91
N GLU A 231 -5.29 83.26 11.10
CA GLU A 231 -4.60 83.59 12.35
C GLU A 231 -3.18 83.00 12.38
N LEU A 232 -3.02 81.75 11.95
CA LEU A 232 -1.70 81.11 11.85
C LEU A 232 -0.82 81.78 10.80
N GLU A 233 -1.38 82.18 9.66
CA GLU A 233 -0.67 82.91 8.61
C GLU A 233 -0.25 84.31 9.09
N ALA A 234 -1.14 85.04 9.77
CA ALA A 234 -0.82 86.31 10.41
C ALA A 234 0.31 86.16 11.44
N ARG A 235 0.25 85.12 12.29
CA ARG A 235 1.34 84.79 13.22
C ARG A 235 2.64 84.44 12.51
N ARG A 236 2.58 83.80 11.34
CA ARG A 236 3.77 83.48 10.53
C ARG A 236 4.40 84.76 9.99
N LEU A 237 3.60 85.64 9.41
CA LEU A 237 4.06 86.94 8.91
C LEU A 237 4.60 87.84 10.02
N ASP A 238 3.99 87.85 11.20
CA ASP A 238 4.49 88.58 12.37
C ASP A 238 5.85 88.05 12.85
N ARG A 239 6.04 86.72 12.83
CA ARG A 239 7.34 86.10 13.10
C ARG A 239 8.36 86.48 12.04
N GLU A 240 8.02 86.35 10.76
CA GLU A 240 8.90 86.75 9.65
C GLU A 240 9.30 88.24 9.75
N ALA A 241 8.36 89.13 10.11
CA ALA A 241 8.62 90.55 10.34
C ALA A 241 9.43 90.81 11.64
N GLY A 242 9.24 89.99 12.67
CA GLY A 242 10.06 89.99 13.88
C GLY A 242 11.51 89.59 13.56
N ASP A 243 11.69 88.49 12.85
CA ASP A 243 12.97 87.97 12.40
C ASP A 243 13.69 88.96 11.49
N ALA A 244 12.98 89.62 10.56
CA ALA A 244 13.53 90.67 9.69
C ALA A 244 14.04 91.87 10.51
N ARG A 245 13.27 92.34 11.50
CA ARG A 245 13.71 93.43 12.40
C ARG A 245 14.89 93.02 13.27
N GLU A 246 14.93 91.76 13.70
CA GLU A 246 16.07 91.24 14.44
C GLU A 246 17.33 91.14 13.55
N GLN A 247 17.16 90.71 12.31
CA GLN A 247 18.20 90.66 11.28
C GLN A 247 18.77 92.07 11.05
N GLU A 248 17.92 93.08 10.83
CA GLU A 248 18.33 94.48 10.70
C GLU A 248 19.08 94.97 11.94
N ARG A 249 18.64 94.64 13.16
CA ARG A 249 19.37 94.98 14.39
C ARG A 249 20.72 94.27 14.46
N ARG A 250 20.82 93.02 14.01
CA ARG A 250 22.09 92.28 13.95
C ARG A 250 23.04 92.91 12.93
N ASP A 251 22.52 93.33 11.78
CA ASP A 251 23.32 93.95 10.72
C ASP A 251 23.74 95.37 11.09
N ALA A 252 22.87 96.15 11.76
CA ALA A 252 23.23 97.43 12.35
C ALA A 252 24.31 97.28 13.44
N ARG A 253 24.22 96.25 14.29
CA ARG A 253 25.28 95.92 15.27
C ARG A 253 26.58 95.49 14.60
N ARG A 254 26.52 94.78 13.47
CA ARG A 254 27.72 94.44 12.67
C ARG A 254 28.34 95.70 12.07
N ALA A 255 27.56 96.56 11.44
CA ALA A 255 28.02 97.83 10.91
C ALA A 255 28.61 98.74 12.01
N ASP A 256 28.02 98.76 13.22
CA ASP A 256 28.59 99.48 14.36
C ASP A 256 29.89 98.86 14.87
N ARG A 257 30.01 97.53 14.87
CA ARG A 257 31.27 96.85 15.19
C ARG A 257 32.32 97.17 14.14
N GLU A 258 31.99 97.12 12.86
CA GLU A 258 32.90 97.51 11.78
C GLU A 258 33.34 98.97 11.90
N ARG A 259 32.41 99.90 12.21
CA ARG A 259 32.73 101.30 12.50
C ARG A 259 33.63 101.45 13.72
N ASN A 260 33.37 100.70 14.79
CA ASN A 260 34.19 100.74 16.00
C ASN A 260 35.56 100.08 15.79
N ASP A 261 35.64 99.01 15.00
CA ASP A 261 36.89 98.35 14.62
C ASP A 261 37.70 99.26 13.70
N GLU A 262 37.05 99.98 12.77
CA GLU A 262 37.70 101.00 11.96
C GLU A 262 38.14 102.20 12.82
N ALA A 263 37.33 102.64 13.78
CA ALA A 263 37.72 103.66 14.75
C ALA A 263 38.86 103.18 15.67
N ALA A 264 38.89 101.89 16.02
CA ALA A 264 39.97 101.27 16.78
C ALA A 264 41.25 101.16 15.94
N ARG A 265 41.16 100.85 14.64
CA ARG A 265 42.30 100.94 13.70
C ARG A 265 42.83 102.36 13.62
N ARG A 266 41.95 103.36 13.48
CA ARG A 266 42.33 104.79 13.53
C ARG A 266 42.93 105.22 14.87
N ARG A 267 42.53 104.61 15.99
CA ARG A 267 43.13 104.81 17.32
C ARG A 267 44.45 104.06 17.50
N ALA A 268 44.65 102.91 16.84
CA ALA A 268 45.91 102.18 16.82
C ALA A 268 46.98 102.88 15.97
N ASP A 269 46.56 103.63 14.94
CA ASP A 269 47.43 104.50 14.14
C ASP A 269 47.74 105.87 14.80
N SER A 270 47.18 106.14 15.99
CA SER A 270 47.51 107.32 16.80
C SER A 270 48.57 106.99 17.86
N PRO A 271 49.69 107.74 17.94
CA PRO A 271 50.80 107.43 18.83
C PRO A 271 50.41 107.51 20.32
N PRO A 272 50.93 106.60 21.16
CA PRO A 272 50.38 106.30 22.48
C PRO A 272 50.71 107.39 23.52
N SER A 273 49.67 108.04 24.07
CA SER A 273 49.81 108.91 25.25
C SER A 273 49.62 108.09 26.54
N THR A 274 50.55 108.29 27.46
CA THR A 274 50.77 107.53 28.69
C THR A 274 49.82 107.96 29.83
N ARG A 275 48.97 107.06 30.33
CA ARG A 275 48.50 107.10 31.74
C ARG A 275 47.92 105.78 32.24
N ARG A 276 48.37 105.44 33.46
CA ARG A 276 48.16 104.25 34.31
C ARG A 276 47.09 104.58 35.39
N PRO A 277 46.79 103.70 36.37
CA PRO A 277 45.88 102.54 36.42
C PRO A 277 44.65 102.76 37.36
N GLY A 278 43.70 101.82 37.41
CA GLY A 278 42.91 101.60 38.65
C GLY A 278 41.54 100.91 38.55
N ALA A 279 41.39 99.88 39.39
CA ALA A 279 40.19 99.44 40.13
C ALA A 279 39.26 98.31 39.60
N ARG A 280 38.92 97.46 40.59
CA ARG A 280 38.31 96.11 40.66
C ARG A 280 36.74 96.09 40.64
N PRO A 281 36.08 94.91 40.70
CA PRO A 281 34.66 94.61 40.34
C PRO A 281 33.68 94.70 41.53
N PRO A 282 32.36 94.36 41.38
CA PRO A 282 31.83 93.01 41.74
C PRO A 282 30.54 92.58 40.96
N ALA A 283 30.26 91.28 40.73
CA ALA A 283 29.43 90.29 41.48
C ALA A 283 27.91 90.23 41.21
N GLY A 284 27.38 88.99 41.17
CA GLY A 284 25.99 88.58 41.43
C GLY A 284 25.11 88.36 40.17
N GLY A 285 24.33 87.30 40.00
CA GLY A 285 24.01 86.12 40.80
C GLY A 285 22.69 85.47 40.31
N ALA A 286 22.53 84.15 40.52
CA ALA A 286 21.28 83.36 40.63
C ALA A 286 20.36 83.28 39.38
N THR A 287 19.63 82.20 39.04
CA THR A 287 18.99 81.12 39.83
C THR A 287 18.55 79.98 38.88
N ALA A 288 18.71 78.71 39.28
CA ALA A 288 17.93 77.55 38.81
C ALA A 288 16.66 77.40 39.70
N PRO A 289 15.63 76.53 39.49
CA PRO A 289 15.68 75.06 39.27
C PRO A 289 14.53 74.57 38.31
N GLY A 290 14.19 73.30 38.04
CA GLY A 290 14.61 71.96 38.45
C GLY A 290 13.64 70.90 37.89
N GLY A 291 13.99 69.62 38.09
CA GLY A 291 13.12 68.43 38.04
C GLY A 291 12.73 67.86 36.66
N ALA A 292 12.54 66.56 36.45
CA ALA A 292 12.81 65.36 37.23
C ALA A 292 12.51 64.12 36.34
N ALA A 293 13.12 63.00 36.70
CA ALA A 293 12.70 61.60 36.49
C ALA A 293 12.82 60.91 35.10
N ALA A 294 13.75 59.96 35.03
CA ALA A 294 13.75 58.75 34.19
C ALA A 294 13.04 57.59 34.97
N PRO A 295 13.19 56.28 34.66
CA PRO A 295 13.28 55.52 33.39
C PRO A 295 12.31 54.29 33.36
N GLY A 296 12.26 53.52 32.26
CA GLY A 296 11.72 52.15 32.21
C GLY A 296 11.65 51.64 30.76
N GLY A 297 12.51 50.71 30.34
CA GLY A 297 12.26 49.26 30.36
C GLY A 297 11.36 48.88 29.17
N GLY A 298 11.76 48.17 28.11
CA GLY A 298 12.71 47.07 27.99
C GLY A 298 11.94 45.76 27.79
N VAL A 299 11.52 45.44 26.56
CA VAL A 299 11.21 44.06 26.08
C VAL A 299 11.30 44.01 24.54
N PRO A 300 12.12 43.12 23.93
CA PRO A 300 12.04 42.78 22.51
C PRO A 300 11.51 41.33 22.30
N PRO A 301 11.45 40.80 21.06
CA PRO A 301 10.25 40.44 20.30
C PRO A 301 9.81 38.96 20.45
N THR A 302 8.54 38.66 20.14
CA THR A 302 8.07 37.26 19.96
C THR A 302 7.65 37.04 18.52
N VAL A 303 8.49 36.28 17.80
CA VAL A 303 8.23 35.71 16.47
C VAL A 303 7.36 34.45 16.66
N PRO A 304 6.22 34.30 15.98
CA PRO A 304 5.52 33.02 15.93
C PRO A 304 6.18 32.06 14.91
N PRO A 305 6.32 30.76 15.22
CA PRO A 305 6.91 29.78 14.31
C PRO A 305 5.98 29.41 13.13
N SER A 306 6.63 29.16 11.99
CA SER A 306 6.08 28.54 10.77
C SER A 306 5.27 27.26 11.05
N PRO A 307 4.12 27.06 10.40
CA PRO A 307 3.52 25.74 10.31
C PRO A 307 4.32 24.83 9.36
N ALA A 308 4.72 23.68 9.89
CA ALA A 308 5.37 22.60 9.18
C ALA A 308 4.47 21.98 8.09
N ALA A 309 5.12 21.55 7.01
CA ALA A 309 4.51 20.84 5.90
C ALA A 309 3.88 19.50 6.32
N PRO A 310 2.73 19.09 5.73
CA PRO A 310 2.21 17.75 5.89
C PRO A 310 3.05 16.74 5.10
N GLY A 311 3.54 15.72 5.79
CA GLY A 311 4.17 14.55 5.20
C GLY A 311 3.18 13.75 4.36
N ALA A 312 3.52 13.56 3.08
CA ALA A 312 2.85 12.61 2.21
C ALA A 312 3.40 11.21 2.52
N ALA A 313 2.66 10.46 3.34
CA ALA A 313 2.77 9.02 3.48
C ALA A 313 1.54 8.38 2.81
N SER A 314 1.75 7.82 1.63
CA SER A 314 0.88 6.82 1.00
C SER A 314 1.83 5.89 0.26
N GLY A 315 2.02 4.63 0.65
CA GLY A 315 0.98 3.69 1.04
C GLY A 315 0.75 2.77 -0.15
N SER A 316 1.69 1.87 -0.37
CA SER A 316 1.57 0.72 -1.25
C SER A 316 0.64 -0.31 -0.61
N ARG A 317 -0.42 -0.67 -1.33
CA ARG A 317 -1.02 -2.02 -1.41
C ARG A 317 -2.00 -2.04 -2.58
#